data_AF-A0A433TLB7-F1
#
_entry.id   AF-A0A433TLB7-F1
#
_cell.length_a   1.000
_cell.length_b   1.000
_cell.length_c   1.000
_cell.angle_alpha   90.00
_cell.angle_beta   90.00
_cell.angle_gamma   90.00
#
_symmetry.space_group_name_H-M   'P 1'
#
loop_
_entity.id
_entity.type
_entity.pdbx_description
1 polymer ?
#
loop_
_entity_poly.entity_id
_entity_poly.type
_entity_poly.pdbx_seq_one_letter_code
_entity_poly.pdbx_strand_id
1 'polypeptide(L)'
;QFSHCRYKEITRKEGIDTFFVYTWFSDNFTDSAPLPLWHDNVVSECFDTNGAVISRSYFPLIRKKPEIEERLHKKYQTHVEKNSPTETLSILMIGVDGMSKQNFERALPKTRKFLLEAMGAIELYKYNKLAFETFPNVLALLTGHTPEEFYKNWRYNRTGFVDQINDAFLWTDARNIGYRTGMMLDCYDITAFHYQKKGFKVSPVDYYQRQTVIASTRDKLMRGNNSNCVGDMPEVTQIHDYWLQMARAFGKDKSTPFFAY
;
A
#
# COMPACT_ATOMS: atom_id res chain seq x y z
N GLN A 1 -26.28 10.23 -23.21
CA GLN A 1 -25.20 11.09 -23.74
C GLN A 1 -24.36 11.57 -22.56
N PHE A 2 -23.03 11.62 -22.69
CA PHE A 2 -22.16 12.14 -21.63
C PHE A 2 -22.51 13.60 -21.28
N SER A 3 -22.44 13.96 -20.00
CA SER A 3 -22.70 15.31 -19.49
C SER A 3 -21.46 15.93 -18.84
N HIS A 4 -21.00 15.35 -17.73
CA HIS A 4 -19.86 15.84 -16.97
C HIS A 4 -19.32 14.75 -16.05
N CYS A 5 -18.14 14.97 -15.49
CA CYS A 5 -17.58 14.18 -14.39
C CYS A 5 -17.44 15.05 -13.13
N ARG A 6 -17.36 14.37 -12.00
CA ARG A 6 -17.01 14.93 -10.69
C ARG A 6 -16.07 13.96 -10.00
N TYR A 7 -15.29 14.44 -9.05
CA TYR A 7 -14.50 13.57 -8.20
C TYR A 7 -14.76 13.85 -6.73
N LYS A 8 -14.44 12.88 -5.88
CA LYS A 8 -14.43 13.02 -4.41
C LYS A 8 -13.23 12.25 -3.86
N GLU A 9 -12.72 12.70 -2.72
CA GLU A 9 -11.65 12.00 -2.03
C GLU A 9 -12.23 10.93 -1.10
N ILE A 10 -11.52 9.82 -0.95
CA ILE A 10 -11.75 8.76 0.00
C ILE A 10 -10.78 8.97 1.17
N THR A 11 -11.30 9.38 2.32
CA THR A 11 -10.46 9.61 3.50
C THR A 11 -10.69 8.54 4.56
N ARG A 12 -9.65 8.30 5.34
CA ARG A 12 -9.68 7.38 6.47
C ARG A 12 -10.47 8.00 7.60
N LYS A 13 -11.42 7.27 8.18
CA LYS A 13 -12.04 7.70 9.43
C LYS A 13 -11.02 7.57 10.56
N GLU A 14 -10.81 8.65 11.30
CA GLU A 14 -9.81 8.68 12.38
C GLU A 14 -10.06 7.55 13.39
N GLY A 15 -8.99 6.81 13.72
CA GLY A 15 -9.03 5.71 14.68
C GLY A 15 -9.68 4.41 14.20
N ILE A 16 -10.12 4.31 12.95
CA ILE A 16 -10.81 3.11 12.42
C ILE A 16 -10.24 2.73 11.04
N ASP A 17 -9.60 1.56 10.95
CA ASP A 17 -8.98 1.11 9.68
C ASP A 17 -9.92 0.47 8.67
N THR A 18 -11.09 0.05 9.13
CA THR A 18 -12.06 -0.72 8.34
C THR A 18 -13.15 0.17 7.73
N PHE A 19 -13.04 1.49 7.92
CA PHE A 19 -14.02 2.47 7.50
C PHE A 19 -13.38 3.63 6.76
N PHE A 20 -14.07 4.13 5.75
CA PHE A 20 -13.70 5.30 4.97
C PHE A 20 -14.88 6.26 4.90
N VAL A 21 -14.60 7.52 4.64
CA VAL A 21 -15.62 8.54 4.35
C VAL A 21 -15.29 9.21 3.03
N TYR A 22 -16.32 9.63 2.30
CA TYR A 22 -16.13 10.46 1.12
C TYR A 22 -16.13 11.94 1.53
N THR A 23 -15.28 12.74 0.89
CA THR A 23 -15.39 14.19 0.94
C THR A 23 -16.51 14.69 0.01
N TRP A 24 -16.73 16.00 0.01
CA TRP A 24 -17.64 16.63 -0.94
C TRP A 24 -17.15 16.46 -2.37
N PHE A 25 -18.10 16.40 -3.29
CA PHE A 25 -17.77 16.38 -4.71
C PHE A 25 -17.08 17.68 -5.14
N SER A 26 -16.14 17.54 -6.06
CA SER A 26 -15.57 18.62 -6.84
C SER A 26 -16.64 19.35 -7.66
N ASP A 27 -16.24 20.48 -8.23
CA ASP A 27 -16.96 21.09 -9.34
C ASP A 27 -17.02 20.14 -10.54
N ASN A 28 -17.99 20.39 -11.42
CA ASN A 28 -18.16 19.63 -12.65
C ASN A 28 -16.99 19.90 -13.61
N PHE A 29 -16.50 18.85 -14.27
CA PHE A 29 -15.49 18.96 -15.32
C PHE A 29 -15.78 17.99 -16.46
N THR A 30 -15.29 18.31 -17.66
CA THR A 30 -15.45 17.47 -18.86
C THR A 30 -14.12 16.93 -19.40
N ASP A 31 -13.02 17.60 -19.09
CA ASP A 31 -11.67 17.25 -19.58
C ASP A 31 -10.70 17.03 -18.42
N SER A 32 -10.52 18.05 -17.58
CA SER A 32 -9.61 17.99 -16.44
C SER A 32 -10.15 18.74 -15.23
N ALA A 33 -9.66 18.37 -14.04
CA ALA A 33 -9.95 19.09 -12.81
C ALA A 33 -8.67 19.26 -11.97
N PRO A 34 -8.48 20.41 -11.32
CA PRO A 34 -7.39 20.59 -10.37
C PRO A 34 -7.61 19.68 -9.17
N LEU A 35 -6.54 19.01 -8.74
CA LEU A 35 -6.58 18.10 -7.60
C LEU A 35 -5.69 18.64 -6.46
N PRO A 36 -6.29 18.97 -5.29
CA PRO A 36 -5.54 19.38 -4.12
C PRO A 36 -4.48 18.36 -3.68
N LEU A 37 -3.32 18.84 -3.22
CA LEU A 37 -2.16 18.02 -2.83
C LEU A 37 -2.42 17.07 -1.65
N TRP A 38 -3.51 17.25 -0.91
CA TRP A 38 -3.91 16.36 0.18
C TRP A 38 -4.83 15.20 -0.26
N HIS A 39 -5.44 15.28 -1.47
CA HIS A 39 -6.31 14.22 -2.03
C HIS A 39 -5.59 13.00 -2.60
N ASP A 40 -5.22 12.02 -1.79
CA ASP A 40 -4.41 10.88 -2.27
C ASP A 40 -5.22 9.73 -2.86
N ASN A 41 -6.48 9.63 -2.46
CA ASN A 41 -7.35 8.53 -2.83
C ASN A 41 -8.59 9.12 -3.49
N VAL A 42 -8.61 9.19 -4.81
CA VAL A 42 -9.66 9.89 -5.56
C VAL A 42 -10.56 8.88 -6.25
N VAL A 43 -11.87 9.07 -6.16
CA VAL A 43 -12.82 8.41 -7.05
C VAL A 43 -13.44 9.45 -7.97
N SER A 44 -13.37 9.21 -9.27
CA SER A 44 -14.06 10.02 -10.27
C SER A 44 -15.30 9.29 -10.76
N GLU A 45 -16.39 10.03 -10.93
CA GLU A 45 -17.67 9.57 -11.43
C GLU A 45 -18.10 10.46 -12.59
N CYS A 46 -18.45 9.85 -13.72
CA CYS A 46 -18.95 10.53 -14.90
C CYS A 46 -20.44 10.22 -15.09
N PHE A 47 -21.19 11.24 -15.48
CA PHE A 47 -22.64 11.25 -15.51
C PHE A 47 -23.16 11.47 -16.94
N ASP A 48 -24.29 10.87 -17.25
CA ASP A 48 -25.04 11.21 -18.46
C ASP A 48 -25.94 12.44 -18.27
N THR A 49 -26.61 12.87 -19.33
CA THR A 49 -27.57 13.98 -19.34
C THR A 49 -28.79 13.76 -18.43
N ASN A 50 -29.07 12.52 -18.02
CA ASN A 50 -30.14 12.18 -17.09
C ASN A 50 -29.66 12.14 -15.63
N GLY A 51 -28.36 12.35 -15.38
CA GLY A 51 -27.76 12.29 -14.05
C GLY A 51 -27.40 10.87 -13.59
N ALA A 52 -27.44 9.86 -14.47
CA ALA A 52 -27.01 8.51 -14.14
C ALA A 52 -25.47 8.40 -14.22
N VAL A 53 -24.86 7.69 -13.27
CA VAL A 53 -23.42 7.36 -13.31
C VAL A 53 -23.18 6.36 -14.44
N ILE A 54 -22.37 6.75 -15.43
CA ILE A 54 -22.03 5.92 -16.59
C ILE A 54 -20.59 5.38 -16.56
N SER A 55 -19.73 6.00 -15.76
CA SER A 55 -18.36 5.50 -15.50
C SER A 55 -17.90 5.91 -14.12
N ARG A 56 -17.07 5.08 -13.51
CA ARG A 56 -16.40 5.35 -12.25
C ARG A 56 -14.97 4.81 -12.30
N SER A 57 -14.03 5.53 -11.68
CA SER A 57 -12.63 5.11 -11.64
C SER A 57 -11.98 5.51 -10.32
N TYR A 58 -11.15 4.62 -9.79
CA TYR A 58 -10.44 4.80 -8.52
C TYR A 58 -8.96 5.08 -8.78
N PHE A 59 -8.47 6.19 -8.28
CA PHE A 59 -7.11 6.69 -8.45
C PHE A 59 -6.40 6.79 -7.09
N PRO A 60 -5.65 5.76 -6.68
CA PRO A 60 -4.69 5.87 -5.60
C PRO A 60 -3.42 6.55 -6.10
N LEU A 61 -3.04 7.64 -5.44
CA LEU A 61 -1.98 8.54 -5.90
C LEU A 61 -0.82 8.56 -4.90
N ILE A 62 0.40 8.51 -5.43
CA ILE A 62 1.60 8.84 -4.66
C ILE A 62 2.05 10.25 -5.03
N ARG A 63 2.03 11.16 -4.05
CA ARG A 63 2.42 12.57 -4.27
C ARG A 63 3.30 13.06 -3.13
N LYS A 64 4.27 13.91 -3.46
CA LYS A 64 5.18 14.53 -2.49
C LYS A 64 4.42 15.57 -1.66
N LYS A 65 4.09 15.23 -0.42
CA LYS A 65 3.44 16.15 0.52
C LYS A 65 4.48 17.00 1.23
N PRO A 66 4.39 18.34 1.20
CA PRO A 66 5.39 19.22 1.82
C PRO A 66 5.72 18.86 3.28
N GLU A 67 4.69 18.63 4.10
CA GLU A 67 4.85 18.28 5.53
C GLU A 67 5.59 16.95 5.78
N ILE A 68 5.34 15.94 4.92
CA ILE A 68 5.99 14.63 5.01
C ILE A 68 7.43 14.76 4.53
N GLU A 69 7.63 15.43 3.40
CA GLU A 69 8.95 15.59 2.80
C GLU A 69 9.88 16.42 3.69
N GLU A 70 9.41 17.51 4.29
CA GLU A 70 10.21 18.32 5.23
C GLU A 70 10.67 17.48 6.43
N ARG A 71 9.73 16.77 7.08
CA ARG A 71 10.01 15.92 8.24
C ARG A 71 11.01 14.81 7.89
N LEU A 72 10.80 14.12 6.78
CA LEU A 72 11.63 12.98 6.38
C LEU A 72 13.00 13.42 5.84
N HIS A 73 13.06 14.53 5.11
CA HIS A 73 14.33 15.07 4.63
C HIS A 73 15.25 15.49 5.79
N LYS A 74 14.71 16.14 6.82
CA LYS A 74 15.48 16.46 8.03
C LYS A 74 16.04 15.21 8.71
N LYS A 75 15.21 14.17 8.88
CA LYS A 75 15.67 12.88 9.45
C LYS A 75 16.77 12.24 8.59
N TYR A 76 16.61 12.28 7.27
CA TYR A 76 17.59 11.75 6.33
C TYR A 76 18.93 12.50 6.40
N GLN A 77 18.91 13.84 6.41
CA GLN A 77 20.11 14.66 6.56
C GLN A 77 20.86 14.31 7.85
N THR A 78 20.16 14.27 8.98
CA THR A 78 20.76 13.86 10.26
C THR A 78 21.35 12.45 10.21
N HIS A 79 20.67 11.51 9.55
CA HIS A 79 21.18 10.14 9.38
C HIS A 79 22.47 10.12 8.54
N VAL A 80 22.52 10.85 7.42
CA VAL A 80 23.68 10.92 6.54
C VAL A 80 24.86 11.58 7.26
N GLU A 81 24.65 12.69 7.94
CA GLU A 81 25.68 13.39 8.71
C GLU A 81 26.27 12.49 9.81
N LYS A 82 25.41 11.78 10.54
CA LYS A 82 25.83 10.96 11.68
C LYS A 82 26.50 9.64 11.27
N ASN A 83 26.02 8.99 10.22
CA ASN A 83 26.41 7.61 9.88
C ASN A 83 27.26 7.52 8.62
N SER A 84 27.32 8.58 7.80
CA SER A 84 28.08 8.61 6.54
C SER A 84 27.87 7.34 5.69
N PRO A 85 26.62 6.96 5.37
CA PRO A 85 26.36 5.72 4.65
C PRO A 85 27.01 5.76 3.26
N THR A 86 27.65 4.67 2.87
CA THR A 86 28.27 4.52 1.55
C THR A 86 27.25 4.59 0.41
N GLU A 87 26.05 4.05 0.64
CA GLU A 87 24.95 4.12 -0.30
C GLU A 87 23.60 4.17 0.43
N THR A 88 22.57 4.59 -0.29
CA THR A 88 21.18 4.58 0.18
C THR A 88 20.32 3.92 -0.89
N LEU A 89 19.72 2.78 -0.54
CA LEU A 89 18.86 2.00 -1.42
C LEU A 89 17.41 2.12 -0.99
N SER A 90 16.50 2.21 -1.97
CA SER A 90 15.07 2.04 -1.71
C SER A 90 14.73 0.56 -1.70
N ILE A 91 13.76 0.18 -0.86
CA ILE A 91 13.32 -1.19 -0.65
C ILE A 91 11.85 -1.27 -1.07
N LEU A 92 11.57 -2.12 -2.07
CA LEU A 92 10.21 -2.52 -2.44
C LEU A 92 10.09 -4.02 -2.22
N MET A 93 9.22 -4.40 -1.29
CA MET A 93 8.86 -5.79 -1.05
C MET A 93 7.55 -6.08 -1.77
N ILE A 94 7.49 -7.18 -2.53
CA ILE A 94 6.26 -7.61 -3.20
C ILE A 94 5.91 -9.00 -2.67
N GLY A 95 4.83 -9.08 -1.91
CA GLY A 95 4.27 -10.35 -1.43
C GLY A 95 3.26 -10.92 -2.42
N VAL A 96 3.29 -12.23 -2.63
CA VAL A 96 2.21 -12.96 -3.33
C VAL A 96 1.69 -14.04 -2.41
N ASP A 97 0.40 -13.94 -2.06
CA ASP A 97 -0.19 -14.84 -1.07
C ASP A 97 -0.33 -16.27 -1.62
N GLY A 98 -0.16 -17.25 -0.72
CA GLY A 98 -0.41 -18.67 -1.02
C GLY A 98 0.52 -19.33 -2.06
N MET A 99 1.65 -18.73 -2.43
CA MET A 99 2.56 -19.31 -3.44
C MET A 99 3.72 -20.11 -2.83
N SER A 100 3.85 -21.38 -3.21
CA SER A 100 5.09 -22.15 -2.98
C SER A 100 6.13 -21.86 -4.07
N LYS A 101 7.40 -22.13 -3.78
CA LYS A 101 8.50 -22.04 -4.77
C LYS A 101 8.20 -22.81 -6.05
N GLN A 102 7.78 -24.07 -5.92
CA GLN A 102 7.48 -24.92 -7.07
C GLN A 102 6.26 -24.39 -7.86
N ASN A 103 5.28 -23.79 -7.18
CA ASN A 103 4.15 -23.18 -7.88
C ASN A 103 4.57 -21.92 -8.63
N PHE A 104 5.41 -21.07 -8.02
CA PHE A 104 5.97 -19.87 -8.66
C PHE A 104 6.74 -20.21 -9.94
N GLU A 105 7.60 -21.24 -9.89
CA GLU A 105 8.36 -21.71 -11.06
C GLU A 105 7.45 -22.13 -12.23
N ARG A 106 6.32 -22.78 -11.96
CA ARG A 106 5.39 -23.26 -13.00
C ARG A 106 4.43 -22.19 -13.49
N ALA A 107 3.88 -21.39 -12.58
CA ALA A 107 2.84 -20.41 -12.89
C ALA A 107 3.39 -19.10 -13.45
N LEU A 108 4.61 -18.71 -13.03
CA LEU A 108 5.24 -17.44 -13.42
C LEU A 108 6.65 -17.65 -14.02
N PRO A 109 6.82 -18.54 -15.03
CA PRO A 109 8.14 -18.86 -15.57
C PRO A 109 8.82 -17.67 -16.24
N LYS A 110 8.05 -16.79 -16.88
CA LYS A 110 8.56 -15.54 -17.49
C LYS A 110 9.09 -14.57 -16.43
N THR A 111 8.35 -14.41 -15.33
CA THR A 111 8.75 -13.56 -14.20
C THR A 111 10.02 -14.10 -13.56
N ARG A 112 10.08 -15.41 -13.27
CA ARG A 112 11.28 -16.03 -12.70
C ARG A 112 12.50 -15.85 -13.62
N LYS A 113 12.33 -16.08 -14.92
CA LYS A 113 13.40 -15.88 -15.91
C LYS A 113 13.92 -14.44 -15.88
N PHE A 114 13.03 -13.47 -15.92
CA PHE A 114 13.40 -12.06 -15.85
C PHE A 114 14.16 -11.70 -14.56
N LEU A 115 13.66 -12.16 -13.40
CA LEU A 115 14.32 -11.92 -12.11
C LEU A 115 15.75 -12.48 -12.10
N LEU A 116 15.94 -13.74 -12.50
CA LEU A 116 17.25 -14.39 -12.41
C LEU A 116 18.23 -13.91 -13.48
N GLU A 117 17.78 -13.79 -14.74
CA GLU A 117 18.67 -13.54 -15.86
C GLU A 117 18.87 -12.04 -16.14
N ALA A 118 17.84 -11.21 -15.98
CA ALA A 118 17.91 -9.78 -16.31
C ALA A 118 18.19 -8.90 -15.09
N MET A 119 17.63 -9.24 -13.92
CA MET A 119 17.84 -8.47 -12.69
C MET A 119 18.98 -9.01 -11.82
N GLY A 120 19.50 -10.21 -12.10
CA GLY A 120 20.52 -10.85 -11.25
C GLY A 120 20.00 -11.19 -9.85
N ALA A 121 18.71 -11.49 -9.72
CA ALA A 121 18.09 -11.81 -8.43
C ALA A 121 18.69 -13.08 -7.81
N ILE A 122 18.77 -13.10 -6.47
CA ILE A 122 19.25 -14.25 -5.71
C ILE A 122 18.05 -15.07 -5.24
N GLU A 123 18.02 -16.34 -5.62
CA GLU A 123 17.00 -17.28 -5.16
C GLU A 123 17.40 -17.92 -3.82
N LEU A 124 16.57 -17.75 -2.80
CA LEU A 124 16.79 -18.30 -1.47
C LEU A 124 16.25 -19.75 -1.37
N TYR A 125 17.01 -20.73 -1.85
CA TYR A 125 16.57 -22.14 -1.95
C TYR A 125 16.12 -22.81 -0.64
N LYS A 126 16.57 -22.30 0.52
CA LYS A 126 16.24 -22.85 1.84
C LYS A 126 15.26 -21.98 2.63
N TYR A 127 14.74 -20.91 2.03
CA TYR A 127 13.74 -20.05 2.66
C TYR A 127 12.44 -20.83 2.84
N ASN A 128 11.89 -20.78 4.05
CA ASN A 128 10.64 -21.45 4.41
C ASN A 128 9.77 -20.53 5.25
N LYS A 129 8.46 -20.75 5.16
CA LYS A 129 7.48 -20.11 6.03
C LYS A 129 7.57 -20.70 7.44
N LEU A 130 7.33 -19.87 8.45
CA LEU A 130 7.32 -20.24 9.87
C LEU A 130 6.02 -20.95 10.28
N ALA A 131 4.90 -20.63 9.63
CA ALA A 131 3.59 -21.15 10.00
C ALA A 131 2.63 -21.27 8.82
N PHE A 132 1.46 -21.87 9.03
CA PHE A 132 0.48 -22.08 7.97
C PHE A 132 -0.11 -20.77 7.45
N GLU A 133 -0.58 -19.93 8.36
CA GLU A 133 -1.31 -18.67 8.12
C GLU A 133 -0.40 -17.51 7.67
N THR A 134 -0.97 -16.51 6.98
CA THR A 134 -0.21 -15.35 6.46
C THR A 134 0.36 -14.46 7.58
N PHE A 135 -0.43 -14.17 8.63
CA PHE A 135 -0.02 -13.27 9.72
C PHE A 135 1.32 -13.63 10.40
N PRO A 136 1.54 -14.84 10.95
CA PRO A 136 2.80 -15.18 11.62
C PRO A 136 4.02 -15.05 10.72
N ASN A 137 3.88 -15.33 9.42
CA ASN A 137 4.96 -15.24 8.45
C ASN A 137 5.31 -13.79 8.11
N VAL A 138 4.29 -12.99 7.78
CA VAL A 138 4.45 -11.58 7.41
C VAL A 138 4.91 -10.75 8.61
N LEU A 139 4.39 -11.04 9.80
CA LEU A 139 4.83 -10.41 11.05
C LEU A 139 6.33 -10.63 11.28
N ALA A 140 6.78 -11.88 11.23
CA ALA A 140 8.19 -12.20 11.48
C ALA A 140 9.11 -11.63 10.39
N LEU A 141 8.67 -11.63 9.13
CA LEU A 141 9.43 -11.02 8.03
C LEU A 141 9.65 -9.51 8.25
N LEU A 142 8.63 -8.81 8.75
CA LEU A 142 8.65 -7.35 8.87
C LEU A 142 9.09 -6.82 10.24
N THR A 143 9.20 -7.68 11.25
CA THR A 143 9.59 -7.29 12.61
C THR A 143 10.77 -8.05 13.18
N GLY A 144 11.15 -9.18 12.56
CA GLY A 144 12.13 -10.12 13.11
C GLY A 144 11.61 -10.95 14.28
N HIS A 145 10.32 -10.84 14.63
CA HIS A 145 9.74 -11.48 15.82
C HIS A 145 8.56 -12.40 15.51
N THR A 146 8.43 -13.49 16.27
CA THR A 146 7.27 -14.38 16.18
C THR A 146 6.07 -13.80 16.95
N PRO A 147 4.84 -14.21 16.63
CA PRO A 147 3.68 -13.82 17.44
C PRO A 147 3.84 -14.20 18.93
N GLU A 148 4.45 -15.34 19.23
CA GLU A 148 4.68 -15.83 20.60
C GLU A 148 5.59 -14.89 21.40
N GLU A 149 6.61 -14.31 20.78
CA GLU A 149 7.49 -13.33 21.41
C GLU A 149 6.72 -12.06 21.77
N PHE A 150 5.85 -11.58 20.87
CA PHE A 150 4.98 -10.43 21.16
C PHE A 150 3.92 -10.73 22.21
N TYR A 151 3.31 -11.91 22.20
CA TYR A 151 2.30 -12.29 23.21
C TYR A 151 2.90 -12.33 24.62
N LYS A 152 4.12 -12.83 24.76
CA LYS A 152 4.81 -12.97 26.05
C LYS A 152 5.30 -11.62 26.59
N ASN A 153 5.89 -10.78 25.73
CA ASN A 153 6.56 -9.56 26.17
C ASN A 153 5.69 -8.30 26.11
N TRP A 154 4.70 -8.24 25.20
CA TRP A 154 4.05 -6.98 24.83
C TRP A 154 2.59 -6.86 25.29
N ARG A 155 2.01 -7.84 25.99
CA ARG A 155 0.55 -7.89 26.26
C ARG A 155 -0.28 -7.70 24.97
N TYR A 156 0.22 -8.23 23.84
CA TYR A 156 -0.43 -8.06 22.55
C TYR A 156 -1.82 -8.72 22.53
N ASN A 157 -2.85 -7.93 22.23
CA ASN A 157 -4.22 -8.44 22.13
C ASN A 157 -4.48 -8.99 20.73
N ARG A 158 -4.72 -10.30 20.65
CA ARG A 158 -5.00 -11.06 19.40
C ARG A 158 -6.17 -10.51 18.58
N THR A 159 -7.12 -9.83 19.20
CA THR A 159 -8.37 -9.34 18.57
C THR A 159 -8.47 -7.82 18.49
N GLY A 160 -7.36 -7.13 18.77
CA GLY A 160 -7.30 -5.67 18.87
C GLY A 160 -6.70 -4.98 17.64
N PHE A 161 -6.26 -3.75 17.89
CA PHE A 161 -5.45 -2.97 16.97
C PHE A 161 -3.99 -3.44 17.01
N VAL A 162 -3.31 -3.39 15.85
CA VAL A 162 -1.92 -3.84 15.69
C VAL A 162 -0.91 -2.76 16.10
N ASP A 163 -1.36 -1.54 16.38
CA ASP A 163 -0.54 -0.38 16.75
C ASP A 163 0.43 -0.65 17.91
N GLN A 164 0.09 -1.60 18.79
CA GLN A 164 0.93 -2.00 19.91
C GLN A 164 2.34 -2.42 19.44
N ILE A 165 2.46 -3.04 18.27
CA ILE A 165 3.73 -3.53 17.75
C ILE A 165 4.27 -2.64 16.61
N ASN A 166 3.73 -1.44 16.42
CA ASN A 166 4.08 -0.61 15.27
C ASN A 166 5.58 -0.22 15.25
N ASP A 167 6.15 -0.02 16.43
CA ASP A 167 7.56 0.36 16.59
C ASP A 167 8.53 -0.79 16.25
N ALA A 168 8.05 -2.03 16.17
CA ALA A 168 8.88 -3.19 15.83
C ALA A 168 8.99 -3.42 14.31
N PHE A 169 8.21 -2.71 13.49
CA PHE A 169 8.26 -2.91 12.04
C PHE A 169 9.49 -2.23 11.40
N LEU A 170 10.10 -2.91 10.43
CA LEU A 170 11.22 -2.40 9.63
C LEU A 170 10.91 -1.07 8.95
N TRP A 171 9.67 -0.84 8.52
CA TRP A 171 9.29 0.47 7.95
C TRP A 171 9.34 1.59 9.00
N THR A 172 9.11 1.29 10.28
CA THR A 172 9.22 2.30 11.35
C THR A 172 10.68 2.70 11.55
N ASP A 173 11.60 1.74 11.53
CA ASP A 173 13.04 2.01 11.53
C ASP A 173 13.45 2.83 10.30
N ALA A 174 13.00 2.43 9.11
CA ALA A 174 13.27 3.14 7.86
C ALA A 174 12.76 4.60 7.93
N ARG A 175 11.52 4.82 8.41
CA ARG A 175 10.95 6.15 8.61
C ARG A 175 11.78 6.98 9.58
N ASN A 176 12.35 6.36 10.62
CA ASN A 176 13.17 7.06 11.61
C ASN A 176 14.49 7.57 11.05
N ILE A 177 15.00 6.96 9.99
CA ILE A 177 16.17 7.44 9.23
C ILE A 177 15.80 8.23 7.97
N GLY A 178 14.54 8.62 7.81
CA GLY A 178 14.08 9.53 6.76
C GLY A 178 13.58 8.86 5.47
N TYR A 179 13.32 7.55 5.48
CA TYR A 179 12.69 6.88 4.33
C TYR A 179 11.20 7.24 4.25
N ARG A 180 10.68 7.36 3.02
CA ARG A 180 9.24 7.38 2.75
C ARG A 180 8.70 5.98 2.92
N THR A 181 7.63 5.81 3.69
CA THR A 181 7.07 4.47 3.93
C THR A 181 5.77 4.26 3.20
N GLY A 182 5.60 3.11 2.58
CA GLY A 182 4.38 2.73 1.86
C GLY A 182 3.89 1.34 2.24
N MET A 183 2.58 1.15 2.24
CA MET A 183 1.97 -0.16 2.45
C MET A 183 0.69 -0.31 1.64
N MET A 184 0.55 -1.44 0.95
CA MET A 184 -0.68 -1.82 0.27
C MET A 184 -0.96 -3.31 0.44
N LEU A 185 -2.20 -3.63 0.76
CA LEU A 185 -2.70 -5.00 0.85
C LEU A 185 -3.92 -5.07 -0.06
N ASP A 186 -3.93 -6.04 -0.97
CA ASP A 186 -4.93 -6.23 -2.03
C ASP A 186 -6.33 -6.57 -1.49
N CYS A 187 -6.41 -7.23 -0.34
CA CYS A 187 -7.68 -7.60 0.27
C CYS A 187 -8.13 -6.65 1.40
N TYR A 188 -9.44 -6.43 1.53
CA TYR A 188 -9.99 -5.55 2.56
C TYR A 188 -10.34 -6.27 3.88
N ASP A 189 -10.70 -7.55 3.88
CA ASP A 189 -11.14 -8.26 5.09
C ASP A 189 -10.16 -9.35 5.54
N ILE A 190 -9.44 -9.97 4.60
CA ILE A 190 -8.52 -11.08 4.88
C ILE A 190 -7.10 -10.68 4.46
N THR A 191 -6.33 -10.15 5.40
CA THR A 191 -4.89 -9.90 5.23
C THR A 191 -4.16 -10.23 6.53
N ALA A 192 -2.82 -10.20 6.50
CA ALA A 192 -1.99 -10.41 7.69
C ALA A 192 -2.47 -9.60 8.91
N PHE A 193 -2.84 -8.33 8.73
CA PHE A 193 -3.15 -7.43 9.84
C PHE A 193 -4.65 -7.18 10.07
N HIS A 194 -5.52 -7.75 9.24
CA HIS A 194 -6.97 -7.48 9.29
C HIS A 194 -7.83 -8.73 9.56
N TYR A 195 -7.32 -9.95 9.32
CA TYR A 195 -8.06 -11.15 9.68
C TYR A 195 -8.15 -11.30 11.20
N GLN A 196 -9.39 -11.31 11.73
CA GLN A 196 -9.72 -11.38 13.17
C GLN A 196 -9.12 -10.25 14.02
N LYS A 197 -8.70 -9.14 13.40
CA LYS A 197 -8.06 -7.98 14.03
C LYS A 197 -8.74 -6.69 13.57
N LYS A 198 -8.51 -5.59 14.28
CA LYS A 198 -9.05 -4.27 13.92
C LYS A 198 -8.19 -3.50 12.92
N GLY A 199 -7.07 -4.08 12.45
CA GLY A 199 -6.08 -3.37 11.65
C GLY A 199 -5.30 -2.37 12.51
N PHE A 200 -5.01 -1.21 11.92
CA PHE A 200 -4.29 -0.14 12.60
C PHE A 200 -5.24 0.99 13.05
N LYS A 201 -5.01 1.62 14.19
CA LYS A 201 -5.75 2.79 14.68
C LYS A 201 -5.16 4.05 14.06
N VAL A 202 -3.84 4.14 13.99
CA VAL A 202 -3.07 5.17 13.28
C VAL A 202 -2.44 4.55 12.04
N SER A 203 -2.31 5.30 10.94
CA SER A 203 -1.68 4.75 9.74
C SER A 203 -0.23 4.35 10.04
N PRO A 204 0.19 3.09 9.75
CA PRO A 204 1.52 2.62 10.11
C PRO A 204 2.62 3.20 9.21
N VAL A 205 2.25 3.68 8.02
CA VAL A 205 3.15 4.16 6.95
C VAL A 205 2.68 5.52 6.40
N ASP A 206 3.52 6.22 5.64
CA ASP A 206 3.23 7.57 5.12
C ASP A 206 2.26 7.52 3.94
N TYR A 207 2.35 6.48 3.12
CA TYR A 207 1.53 6.23 1.93
C TYR A 207 0.74 4.93 2.10
N TYR A 208 -0.47 5.05 2.65
CA TYR A 208 -1.31 3.91 3.02
C TYR A 208 -2.59 3.87 2.17
N GLN A 209 -2.72 2.83 1.33
CA GLN A 209 -3.76 2.80 0.28
C GLN A 209 -5.11 2.24 0.76
N ARG A 210 -5.13 1.59 1.93
CA ARG A 210 -6.24 0.82 2.51
C ARG A 210 -7.68 1.27 2.21
N GLN A 211 -7.96 2.57 2.29
CA GLN A 211 -9.31 3.10 2.11
C GLN A 211 -9.82 2.90 0.68
N THR A 212 -8.94 3.04 -0.31
CA THR A 212 -9.27 2.81 -1.72
C THR A 212 -9.54 1.33 -1.98
N VAL A 213 -8.75 0.41 -1.41
CA VAL A 213 -9.06 -1.03 -1.45
C VAL A 213 -10.45 -1.31 -0.86
N ILE A 214 -10.78 -0.79 0.33
CA ILE A 214 -12.10 -1.02 0.94
C ILE A 214 -13.23 -0.44 0.06
N ALA A 215 -13.07 0.80 -0.41
CA ALA A 215 -14.10 1.50 -1.17
C ALA A 215 -14.35 0.84 -2.53
N SER A 216 -13.30 0.52 -3.28
CA SER A 216 -13.41 -0.14 -4.58
C SER A 216 -13.94 -1.57 -4.44
N THR A 217 -13.54 -2.32 -3.41
CA THR A 217 -14.02 -3.69 -3.18
C THR A 217 -15.51 -3.75 -2.82
N ARG A 218 -16.02 -2.75 -2.08
CA ARG A 218 -17.45 -2.66 -1.73
C ARG A 218 -18.33 -2.06 -2.81
N ASP A 219 -17.73 -1.54 -3.88
CA ASP A 219 -18.45 -0.89 -4.96
C ASP A 219 -18.93 -1.88 -6.01
N LYS A 220 -20.24 -2.16 -6.02
CA LYS A 220 -20.87 -3.09 -6.96
C LYS A 220 -20.84 -2.63 -8.42
N LEU A 221 -20.60 -1.34 -8.69
CA LEU A 221 -20.40 -0.87 -10.06
C LEU A 221 -18.99 -1.23 -10.58
N MET A 222 -18.00 -1.34 -9.68
CA MET A 222 -16.61 -1.64 -10.04
C MET A 222 -16.25 -3.10 -9.82
N ARG A 223 -16.92 -3.80 -8.90
CA ARG A 223 -16.67 -5.21 -8.58
C ARG A 223 -17.91 -6.04 -8.86
N GLY A 224 -17.81 -6.89 -9.86
CA GLY A 224 -18.78 -7.94 -10.11
C GLY A 224 -18.54 -9.16 -9.22
N ASN A 225 -19.46 -10.12 -9.25
CA ASN A 225 -19.22 -11.41 -8.59
C ASN A 225 -18.01 -12.10 -9.25
N ASN A 226 -17.03 -12.53 -8.45
CA ASN A 226 -15.80 -13.20 -8.88
C ASN A 226 -14.92 -12.39 -9.86
N SER A 227 -14.95 -11.05 -9.82
CA SER A 227 -14.08 -10.24 -10.69
C SER A 227 -12.71 -9.96 -10.08
N ASN A 228 -11.65 -10.36 -10.78
CA ASN A 228 -10.26 -9.95 -10.51
C ASN A 228 -9.94 -8.54 -11.07
N CYS A 229 -10.96 -7.72 -11.28
CA CYS A 229 -10.88 -6.39 -11.87
C CYS A 229 -11.56 -5.38 -10.95
N VAL A 230 -11.08 -4.13 -11.03
CA VAL A 230 -11.74 -2.94 -10.52
C VAL A 230 -12.22 -2.15 -11.74
N GLY A 231 -13.49 -2.34 -12.11
CA GLY A 231 -14.03 -1.87 -13.38
C GLY A 231 -13.43 -2.64 -14.55
N ASP A 232 -12.83 -1.90 -15.49
CA ASP A 232 -12.14 -2.43 -16.66
C ASP A 232 -10.65 -2.74 -16.42
N MET A 233 -10.11 -2.39 -15.25
CA MET A 233 -8.70 -2.59 -14.92
C MET A 233 -8.49 -3.85 -14.07
N PRO A 234 -7.57 -4.77 -14.44
CA PRO A 234 -7.18 -5.86 -13.55
C PRO A 234 -6.61 -5.33 -12.23
N GLU A 235 -7.01 -5.90 -11.11
CA GLU A 235 -6.60 -5.44 -9.76
C GLU A 235 -5.07 -5.40 -9.58
N VAL A 236 -4.38 -6.42 -10.10
CA VAL A 236 -2.91 -6.47 -10.09
C VAL A 236 -2.26 -5.29 -10.83
N THR A 237 -2.93 -4.75 -11.87
CA THR A 237 -2.44 -3.58 -12.61
C THR A 237 -2.53 -2.34 -11.74
N GLN A 238 -3.66 -2.14 -11.05
CA GLN A 238 -3.83 -1.01 -10.12
C GLN A 238 -2.79 -1.05 -9.00
N ILE A 239 -2.50 -2.24 -8.46
CA ILE A 239 -1.48 -2.46 -7.44
C ILE A 239 -0.09 -2.11 -7.98
N HIS A 240 0.29 -2.65 -9.14
CA HIS A 240 1.59 -2.37 -9.74
C HIS A 240 1.77 -0.88 -10.09
N ASP A 241 0.75 -0.24 -10.64
CA ASP A 241 0.80 1.18 -11.00
C ASP A 241 1.01 2.07 -9.78
N TYR A 242 0.42 1.73 -8.62
CA TYR A 242 0.68 2.44 -7.37
C TYR A 242 2.16 2.39 -6.96
N TRP A 243 2.79 1.22 -7.04
CA TRP A 243 4.22 1.09 -6.74
C TRP A 243 5.12 1.71 -7.80
N LEU A 244 4.72 1.69 -9.07
CA LEU A 244 5.42 2.42 -10.13
C LEU A 244 5.36 3.93 -9.91
N GLN A 245 4.24 4.47 -9.43
CA GLN A 245 4.14 5.87 -9.02
C GLN A 245 5.12 6.18 -7.89
N MET A 246 5.20 5.33 -6.87
CA MET A 246 6.16 5.50 -5.76
C MET A 246 7.61 5.50 -6.23
N ALA A 247 7.99 4.52 -7.05
CA ALA A 247 9.33 4.44 -7.63
C ALA A 247 9.67 5.65 -8.52
N ARG A 248 8.70 6.16 -9.30
CA ARG A 248 8.90 7.37 -10.11
C ARG A 248 9.03 8.64 -9.27
N ALA A 249 8.24 8.75 -8.21
CA ALA A 249 8.25 9.91 -7.32
C ALA A 249 9.54 10.00 -6.49
N PHE A 250 10.03 8.87 -5.99
CA PHE A 250 11.09 8.82 -4.97
C PHE A 250 12.37 8.13 -5.42
N GLY A 251 12.32 7.21 -6.38
CA GLY A 251 13.46 6.38 -6.78
C GLY A 251 14.55 7.07 -7.59
N LYS A 252 14.32 8.29 -8.10
CA LYS A 252 15.33 9.06 -8.86
C LYS A 252 16.30 9.84 -7.98
N ASP A 253 15.84 10.28 -6.81
CA ASP A 253 16.63 11.12 -5.90
C ASP A 253 17.09 10.28 -4.71
N LYS A 254 18.42 10.16 -4.56
CA LYS A 254 19.03 9.38 -3.47
C LYS A 254 18.69 9.92 -2.08
N SER A 255 18.30 11.20 -1.99
CA SER A 255 17.88 11.84 -0.74
C SER A 255 16.42 11.58 -0.37
N THR A 256 15.67 10.89 -1.24
CA THR A 256 14.29 10.50 -0.99
C THR A 256 14.09 8.99 -1.04
N PRO A 257 14.87 8.19 -0.28
CA PRO A 257 14.70 6.74 -0.31
C PRO A 257 13.33 6.34 0.23
N PHE A 258 12.85 5.17 -0.18
CA PHE A 258 11.60 4.62 0.32
C PHE A 258 11.70 3.17 0.78
N PHE A 259 10.81 2.79 1.69
CA PHE A 259 10.55 1.42 2.11
C PHE A 259 9.06 1.13 1.88
N ALA A 260 8.76 0.14 1.04
CA ALA A 260 7.40 -0.20 0.66
C ALA A 260 7.16 -1.71 0.78
N TYR A 261 5.94 -2.07 1.20
CA TYR A 261 5.45 -3.46 1.30
C TYR A 261 4.05 -3.59 0.70
#